data_AF-A0A7V1U8D8-F1
#
_entry.id   AF-A0A7V1U8D8-F1
#
_cell.length_a   1.000
_cell.length_b   1.000
_cell.length_c   1.000
_cell.angle_alpha   90.00
_cell.angle_beta   90.00
_cell.angle_gamma   90.00
#
_symmetry.space_group_name_H-M   'P 1'
#
loop_
_entity.id
_entity.type
_entity.pdbx_description
1 polymer ?
#
loop_
_entity_poly.entity_id
_entity_poly.type
_entity_poly.pdbx_seq_one_letter_code
_entity_poly.pdbx_strand_id
1 'polypeptide(L)'
;MNQESLERANAFLAAVAARVRPGEFLDAAPAEIAREIGIGEPLVAARAVRALLARRRLEAQDGRYRLLDATPIQPGEKEQVPRPRRARAKVRRAAVRREAPAEGRPTYSQIGREAVDRLVELGREVATLRASLRAAKDEAREAREARDEAERRARMLAERVRELEGRAEMAETNLRTLLAAAKGAGRDRVGDTEMEAILSVLKGAEAHRAASAPGEEPHAAEGSADPS
;
A
#
# COMPACT_ATOMS: atom_id res chain seq x y z
N MET A 1 -21.72 -24.27 -10.92
CA MET A 1 -21.54 -23.43 -12.13
C MET A 1 -22.63 -23.84 -13.09
N ASN A 2 -23.37 -22.89 -13.68
CA ASN A 2 -24.43 -23.20 -14.65
C ASN A 2 -23.80 -23.56 -16.00
N GLN A 3 -24.50 -24.33 -16.85
CA GLN A 3 -23.99 -24.82 -18.13
C GLN A 3 -23.62 -23.68 -19.10
N GLU A 4 -24.50 -22.68 -19.22
CA GLU A 4 -24.26 -21.46 -20.01
C GLU A 4 -23.01 -20.68 -19.55
N SER A 5 -22.69 -20.71 -18.25
CA SER A 5 -21.46 -20.07 -17.74
C SER A 5 -20.21 -20.84 -18.16
N LEU A 6 -20.31 -22.17 -18.26
CA LEU A 6 -19.21 -23.04 -18.65
C LEU A 6 -18.90 -22.87 -20.14
N GLU A 7 -19.94 -22.85 -20.97
CA GLU A 7 -19.82 -22.57 -22.40
C GLU A 7 -19.14 -21.22 -22.65
N ARG A 8 -19.57 -20.16 -21.95
CA ARG A 8 -18.94 -18.84 -22.03
C ARG A 8 -17.49 -18.80 -21.57
N ALA A 9 -17.16 -19.54 -20.51
CA ALA A 9 -15.78 -19.63 -20.04
C ALA A 9 -14.87 -20.38 -21.04
N ASN A 10 -15.39 -21.42 -21.68
CA ASN A 10 -14.67 -22.15 -22.73
C ASN A 10 -14.54 -21.34 -24.02
N ALA A 11 -15.57 -20.59 -24.41
CA ALA A 11 -15.49 -19.65 -25.53
C ALA A 11 -14.43 -18.56 -25.28
N PHE A 12 -14.37 -18.02 -24.06
CA PHE A 12 -13.34 -17.07 -23.66
C PHE A 12 -11.93 -17.70 -23.71
N LEU A 13 -11.77 -18.92 -23.20
CA LEU A 13 -10.49 -19.63 -23.25
C LEU A 13 -10.04 -19.91 -24.68
N ALA A 14 -10.95 -20.28 -25.58
CA ALA A 14 -10.65 -20.50 -27.00
C ALA A 14 -10.19 -19.22 -27.69
N ALA A 15 -10.85 -18.08 -27.41
CA ALA A 15 -10.44 -16.79 -27.95
C ALA A 15 -9.06 -16.34 -27.42
N VAL A 16 -8.75 -16.64 -26.16
CA VAL A 16 -7.42 -16.41 -25.59
C VAL A 16 -6.36 -17.31 -26.24
N ALA A 17 -6.65 -18.61 -26.38
CA ALA A 17 -5.71 -19.58 -26.97
C ALA A 17 -5.43 -19.31 -28.46
N ALA A 18 -6.36 -18.65 -29.17
CA ALA A 18 -6.15 -18.22 -30.55
C ALA A 18 -5.13 -17.06 -30.67
N ARG A 19 -4.86 -16.32 -29.58
CA ARG A 19 -4.01 -15.12 -29.58
C ARG A 19 -2.64 -15.34 -28.96
N VAL A 20 -2.57 -16.20 -27.96
CA VAL A 20 -1.45 -16.29 -27.02
C VAL A 20 -1.10 -17.76 -26.80
N ARG A 21 0.20 -18.10 -26.80
CA ARG A 21 0.64 -19.46 -26.48
C ARG A 21 0.64 -19.69 -24.96
N PRO A 22 0.48 -20.94 -24.50
CA PRO A 22 0.68 -21.26 -23.09
C PRO A 22 2.07 -20.77 -22.62
N GLY A 23 2.10 -19.96 -21.57
CA GLY A 23 3.28 -19.32 -21.03
C GLY A 23 3.45 -17.85 -21.44
N GLU A 24 2.62 -17.31 -22.34
CA GLU A 24 2.67 -15.91 -22.77
C GLU A 24 1.57 -15.06 -22.07
N PHE A 25 1.80 -13.74 -22.02
CA PHE A 25 0.90 -12.78 -21.42
C PHE A 25 -0.14 -12.28 -22.44
N LEU A 26 -1.34 -12.01 -21.95
CA LEU A 26 -2.39 -11.33 -22.67
C LEU A 26 -2.14 -9.82 -22.65
N ASP A 27 -1.92 -9.26 -23.83
CA ASP A 27 -1.78 -7.82 -24.02
C ASP A 27 -3.14 -7.09 -24.10
N ALA A 28 -4.20 -7.81 -24.49
CA ALA A 28 -5.55 -7.26 -24.60
C ALA A 28 -6.32 -7.33 -23.26
N ALA A 29 -7.16 -6.32 -23.01
CA ALA A 29 -7.99 -6.30 -21.81
C ALA A 29 -9.05 -7.43 -21.86
N PRO A 30 -9.34 -8.12 -20.74
CA PRO A 30 -10.36 -9.18 -20.74
C PRO A 30 -11.75 -8.73 -21.22
N ALA A 31 -12.09 -7.45 -21.03
CA ALA A 31 -13.35 -6.86 -21.50
C ALA A 31 -13.41 -6.66 -23.02
N GLU A 32 -12.26 -6.56 -23.70
CA GLU A 32 -12.19 -6.49 -25.16
C GLU A 32 -12.40 -7.86 -25.78
N ILE A 33 -11.69 -8.87 -25.24
CA ILE A 33 -11.83 -10.28 -25.65
C ILE A 33 -13.27 -10.74 -25.44
N ALA A 34 -13.90 -10.36 -24.33
CA ALA A 34 -15.30 -10.67 -24.05
C ALA A 34 -16.28 -10.04 -25.06
N ARG A 35 -16.03 -8.80 -25.50
CA ARG A 35 -16.88 -8.13 -26.50
C ARG A 35 -16.83 -8.82 -27.85
N GLU A 36 -15.66 -9.31 -28.26
CA GLU A 36 -15.49 -10.01 -29.53
C GLU A 36 -16.19 -11.36 -29.59
N ILE A 37 -16.26 -12.08 -28.47
CA ILE A 37 -17.01 -13.34 -28.35
C ILE A 37 -18.51 -13.13 -28.09
N GLY A 38 -19.02 -11.89 -28.23
CA GLY A 38 -20.43 -11.55 -28.04
C GLY A 38 -20.88 -11.46 -26.58
N ILE A 39 -19.97 -11.46 -25.60
CA ILE A 39 -20.29 -11.22 -24.19
C ILE A 39 -20.27 -9.70 -23.94
N GLY A 40 -21.42 -9.06 -24.13
CA GLY A 40 -21.60 -7.63 -23.87
C GLY A 40 -21.62 -7.24 -22.39
N GLU A 41 -21.90 -8.19 -21.48
CA GLU A 41 -22.00 -7.90 -20.04
C GLU A 41 -20.64 -8.08 -19.32
N PRO A 42 -20.09 -7.03 -18.69
CA PRO A 42 -18.76 -7.07 -18.07
C PRO A 42 -18.67 -8.01 -16.87
N LEU A 43 -19.77 -8.22 -16.14
CA LEU A 43 -19.82 -9.15 -15.01
C LEU A 43 -19.70 -10.61 -15.46
N VAL A 44 -20.24 -10.94 -16.64
CA VAL A 44 -20.19 -12.28 -17.22
C VAL A 44 -18.75 -12.60 -17.66
N ALA A 45 -18.07 -11.63 -18.29
CA ALA A 45 -16.65 -11.71 -18.61
C ALA A 45 -15.79 -11.94 -17.35
N ALA A 46 -16.02 -11.16 -16.29
CA ALA A 46 -15.29 -11.30 -15.03
C ALA A 46 -15.52 -12.68 -14.37
N ARG A 47 -16.74 -13.24 -14.47
CA ARG A 47 -17.05 -14.59 -13.98
C ARG A 47 -16.31 -15.67 -14.78
N ALA A 48 -16.23 -15.54 -16.10
CA ALA A 48 -15.48 -16.44 -16.98
C ALA A 48 -13.98 -16.42 -16.63
N VAL A 49 -13.37 -15.23 -16.56
CA VAL A 49 -11.97 -15.05 -16.17
C VAL A 49 -11.70 -15.64 -14.79
N ARG A 50 -12.58 -15.38 -13.81
CA ARG A 50 -12.45 -15.94 -12.45
C ARG A 50 -12.53 -17.48 -12.44
N ALA A 51 -13.39 -18.08 -13.27
CA ALA A 51 -13.49 -19.53 -13.38
C ALA A 51 -12.22 -20.15 -14.00
N LEU A 52 -11.57 -19.45 -14.93
CA LEU A 52 -10.32 -19.87 -15.55
C LEU A 52 -9.13 -19.73 -14.59
N LEU A 53 -9.07 -18.64 -13.82
CA LEU A 53 -8.08 -18.47 -12.73
C LEU A 53 -8.22 -19.57 -11.67
N ALA A 54 -9.46 -19.87 -11.25
CA ALA A 54 -9.72 -20.87 -10.22
C ALA A 54 -9.29 -22.30 -10.63
N ARG A 55 -9.12 -22.56 -11.92
CA ARG A 55 -8.72 -23.86 -12.48
C ARG A 55 -7.31 -23.85 -13.08
N ARG A 56 -6.53 -22.80 -12.83
CA ARG A 56 -5.15 -22.65 -13.34
C ARG A 56 -5.05 -22.73 -14.87
N ARG A 57 -6.09 -22.28 -15.58
CA ARG A 57 -6.04 -22.07 -17.04
C ARG A 57 -5.44 -20.72 -17.38
N LEU A 58 -5.75 -19.73 -16.55
CA LEU A 58 -5.12 -18.42 -16.55
C LEU A 58 -4.42 -18.18 -15.20
N GLU A 59 -3.40 -17.35 -15.22
CA GLU A 59 -2.73 -16.82 -14.03
C GLU A 59 -2.76 -15.29 -14.07
N ALA A 60 -3.06 -14.65 -12.95
CA ALA A 60 -3.00 -13.19 -12.84
C ALA A 60 -1.65 -12.81 -12.22
N GLN A 61 -0.81 -12.11 -13.00
CA GLN A 61 0.52 -11.65 -12.59
C GLN A 61 0.69 -10.20 -13.00
N ASP A 62 1.03 -9.33 -12.03
CA ASP A 62 1.34 -7.90 -12.25
C ASP A 62 0.27 -7.14 -13.06
N GLY A 63 -1.01 -7.44 -12.81
CA GLY A 63 -2.14 -6.81 -13.51
C GLY A 63 -2.41 -7.33 -14.92
N ARG A 64 -1.63 -8.30 -15.40
CA ARG A 64 -1.83 -9.00 -16.69
C ARG A 64 -2.23 -10.45 -16.47
N TYR A 65 -2.80 -11.05 -17.51
CA TYR A 65 -3.23 -12.45 -17.47
C TYR A 65 -2.29 -13.30 -18.34
N ARG A 66 -1.74 -14.37 -17.77
CA ARG A 66 -0.91 -15.32 -18.48
C ARG A 66 -1.72 -16.57 -18.81
N LEU A 67 -1.65 -17.05 -20.05
CA LEU A 67 -2.26 -18.32 -20.41
C LEU A 67 -1.38 -19.45 -19.88
N LEU A 68 -1.92 -20.35 -19.05
CA LEU A 68 -1.18 -21.51 -18.54
C LEU A 68 -1.54 -22.78 -19.29
N ASP A 69 -2.83 -22.98 -19.57
CA ASP A 69 -3.33 -24.19 -20.19
C ASP A 69 -4.54 -23.87 -21.06
N ALA A 70 -4.49 -24.30 -22.32
CA ALA A 70 -5.53 -24.10 -23.33
C ALA A 70 -6.64 -25.17 -23.27
N THR A 71 -6.52 -26.15 -22.37
CA THR A 71 -7.48 -27.26 -22.25
C THR A 71 -8.85 -26.75 -21.80
N PRO A 72 -9.94 -27.04 -22.55
CA PRO A 72 -11.30 -26.68 -22.19
C PRO A 72 -11.71 -27.22 -20.81
N ILE A 73 -12.51 -26.45 -20.09
CA ILE A 73 -13.06 -26.85 -18.79
C ILE A 73 -14.13 -27.92 -19.00
N GLN A 74 -14.02 -29.03 -18.27
CA GLN A 74 -15.01 -30.11 -18.28
C GLN A 74 -16.14 -29.86 -17.26
N PRO A 75 -17.37 -30.33 -17.55
CA PRO A 75 -18.47 -30.24 -16.59
C PRO A 75 -18.12 -31.03 -15.33
N GLY A 76 -18.17 -30.37 -14.17
CA GLY A 76 -17.83 -30.97 -12.87
C GLY A 76 -16.36 -30.88 -12.45
N GLU A 77 -15.49 -30.26 -13.26
CA GLU A 77 -14.08 -30.07 -12.91
C GLU A 77 -13.93 -29.20 -11.64
N LYS A 78 -13.24 -29.77 -10.63
CA LYS A 78 -13.02 -29.15 -9.32
C LYS A 78 -12.12 -27.92 -9.45
N GLU A 79 -12.47 -26.84 -8.75
CA GLU A 79 -11.60 -25.65 -8.63
C GLU A 79 -10.25 -26.08 -8.01
N GLN A 80 -9.15 -25.85 -8.72
CA GLN A 80 -7.79 -26.24 -8.31
C GLN A 80 -7.15 -25.21 -7.37
N VAL A 81 -7.54 -23.94 -7.49
CA VAL A 81 -7.19 -22.91 -6.53
C VAL A 81 -8.18 -23.00 -5.37
N PRO A 82 -7.72 -23.32 -4.16
CA PRO A 82 -8.58 -23.26 -3.00
C PRO A 82 -9.07 -21.82 -2.87
N ARG A 83 -10.38 -21.59 -3.02
CA ARG A 83 -10.95 -20.36 -2.47
C ARG A 83 -10.53 -20.29 -0.99
N PRO A 84 -10.19 -19.11 -0.45
CA PRO A 84 -10.32 -18.90 0.98
C PRO A 84 -11.79 -19.12 1.32
N ARG A 85 -12.15 -20.37 1.60
CA ARG A 85 -13.40 -20.71 2.26
C ARG A 85 -13.29 -20.00 3.60
N ARG A 86 -14.23 -19.12 3.93
CA ARG A 86 -14.50 -18.80 5.35
C ARG A 86 -14.44 -20.14 6.08
N ALA A 87 -13.50 -20.26 7.00
CA ALA A 87 -13.14 -21.54 7.58
C ALA A 87 -14.42 -22.16 8.15
N ARG A 88 -14.98 -23.15 7.45
CA ARG A 88 -15.82 -24.13 8.12
C ARG A 88 -14.86 -24.85 9.03
N ALA A 89 -14.84 -24.46 10.30
CA ALA A 89 -14.05 -25.08 11.34
C ALA A 89 -14.26 -26.59 11.21
N LYS A 90 -13.21 -27.29 10.80
CA LYS A 90 -13.17 -28.74 10.88
C LYS A 90 -13.36 -29.05 12.36
N VAL A 91 -14.54 -29.54 12.69
CA VAL A 91 -14.85 -30.23 13.94
C VAL A 91 -13.69 -31.18 14.20
N ARG A 92 -12.87 -30.85 15.21
CA ARG A 92 -11.92 -31.78 15.80
C ARG A 92 -12.74 -32.90 16.44
N ARG A 93 -13.11 -33.91 15.64
CA ARG A 93 -13.46 -35.24 16.15
C ARG A 93 -12.16 -35.93 16.55
N ALA A 94 -11.69 -35.60 17.75
CA ALA A 94 -10.68 -36.37 18.46
C ALA A 94 -11.09 -36.38 19.94
N ALA A 95 -12.01 -37.29 20.25
CA ALA A 95 -12.31 -37.89 21.56
C ALA A 95 -13.80 -38.28 21.57
N VAL A 96 -14.12 -39.39 20.91
CA VAL A 96 -15.34 -40.14 21.25
C VAL A 96 -14.86 -41.51 21.71
N ARG A 97 -14.82 -41.71 23.04
CA ARG A 97 -15.26 -43.01 23.59
C ARG A 97 -16.73 -43.11 23.19
N ARG A 98 -16.99 -43.85 22.11
CA ARG A 98 -18.33 -44.09 21.56
C ARG A 98 -19.01 -45.10 22.47
N GLU A 99 -20.00 -44.66 23.23
CA GLU A 99 -21.27 -45.37 23.14
C GLU A 99 -21.91 -44.94 21.82
N ALA A 100 -22.20 -45.93 20.98
CA ALA A 100 -22.79 -45.71 19.66
C ALA A 100 -24.21 -45.14 19.82
N PRO A 101 -24.58 -44.05 19.13
CA PRO A 101 -25.98 -43.72 18.99
C PRO A 101 -26.57 -44.69 17.96
N ALA A 102 -27.63 -45.38 18.33
CA ALA A 102 -28.45 -46.14 17.40
C ALA A 102 -28.84 -45.24 16.21
N GLU A 103 -28.85 -45.83 15.01
CA GLU A 103 -29.23 -45.21 13.73
C GLU A 103 -30.72 -44.84 13.69
N GLY A 104 -31.14 -43.93 14.57
CA GLY A 104 -32.49 -43.38 14.66
C GLY A 104 -32.53 -41.92 14.24
N ARG A 105 -33.66 -41.48 13.67
CA ARG A 105 -33.92 -40.07 13.37
C ARG A 105 -33.71 -39.22 14.62
N PRO A 106 -33.08 -38.03 14.51
CA PRO A 106 -32.77 -37.20 15.67
C PRO A 106 -34.04 -36.87 16.44
N THR A 107 -33.97 -37.01 17.77
CA THR A 107 -35.10 -36.71 18.64
C THR A 107 -35.32 -35.20 18.71
N TYR A 108 -36.56 -34.76 18.92
CA TYR A 108 -36.91 -33.33 19.00
C TYR A 108 -36.05 -32.55 20.02
N SER A 109 -35.68 -33.17 21.14
CA SER A 109 -34.80 -32.58 22.16
C SER A 109 -33.34 -32.43 21.72
N GLN A 110 -32.86 -33.24 20.76
CA GLN A 110 -31.54 -33.10 20.17
C GLN A 110 -31.52 -31.93 19.18
N ILE A 111 -32.58 -31.80 18.37
CA ILE A 111 -32.75 -30.68 17.45
C ILE A 111 -32.84 -29.35 18.23
N GLY A 112 -33.59 -29.33 19.34
CA GLY A 112 -33.68 -28.15 20.20
C GLY A 112 -32.33 -27.72 20.78
N ARG A 113 -31.53 -28.69 21.27
CA ARG A 113 -30.17 -28.40 21.77
C ARG A 113 -29.25 -27.88 20.68
N GLU A 114 -29.23 -28.53 19.52
CA GLU A 114 -28.41 -28.08 18.40
C GLU A 114 -28.82 -26.70 17.88
N ALA A 115 -30.13 -26.37 17.89
CA ALA A 115 -30.61 -25.05 17.52
C ALA A 115 -30.14 -23.96 18.51
N VAL A 116 -30.17 -24.24 19.82
CA VAL A 116 -29.66 -23.33 20.86
C VAL A 116 -28.15 -23.13 20.72
N ASP A 117 -27.39 -24.21 20.51
CA ASP A 117 -25.93 -24.12 20.33
C ASP A 117 -25.58 -23.27 19.12
N ARG A 118 -26.28 -23.47 17.99
CA ARG A 118 -26.10 -22.64 16.78
C ARG A 118 -26.48 -21.18 17.01
N LEU A 119 -27.54 -20.90 17.78
CA LEU A 119 -27.91 -19.52 18.12
C LEU A 119 -26.85 -18.83 18.99
N VAL A 120 -26.28 -19.55 19.96
CA VAL A 120 -25.18 -19.04 20.79
C VAL A 120 -23.93 -18.79 19.94
N GLU A 121 -23.60 -19.70 19.03
CA GLU A 121 -22.47 -19.56 18.11
C GLU A 121 -22.65 -18.35 17.19
N LEU A 122 -23.81 -18.21 16.54
CA LEU A 122 -24.15 -17.04 15.73
C LEU A 122 -24.14 -15.74 16.55
N GLY A 123 -24.60 -15.78 17.80
CA GLY A 123 -24.54 -14.63 18.71
C GLY A 123 -23.11 -14.18 18.97
N ARG A 124 -22.18 -15.12 19.18
CA ARG A 124 -20.75 -14.85 19.32
C ARG A 124 -20.15 -14.31 18.03
N GLU A 125 -20.47 -14.91 16.89
CA GLU A 125 -20.01 -14.43 15.58
C GLU A 125 -20.47 -13.00 15.31
N VAL A 126 -21.75 -12.69 15.55
CA VAL A 126 -22.27 -11.31 15.39
C VAL A 126 -21.59 -10.35 16.35
N ALA A 127 -21.33 -10.74 17.59
CA ALA A 127 -20.60 -9.91 18.55
C ALA A 127 -19.16 -9.63 18.07
N THR A 128 -18.44 -10.64 17.60
CA THR A 128 -17.09 -10.48 17.05
C THR A 128 -17.07 -9.62 15.79
N LEU A 129 -18.03 -9.79 14.87
CA LEU A 129 -18.14 -8.98 13.66
C LEU A 129 -18.47 -7.51 13.98
N ARG A 130 -19.28 -7.25 15.01
CA ARG A 130 -19.55 -5.89 15.49
C ARG A 130 -18.31 -5.26 16.11
N ALA A 131 -17.53 -6.02 16.88
CA ALA A 131 -16.28 -5.55 17.45
C ALA A 131 -15.24 -5.24 16.35
N SER A 132 -15.07 -6.14 15.38
CA SER A 132 -14.16 -5.92 14.24
C SER A 132 -14.59 -4.73 13.38
N LEU A 133 -15.89 -4.51 13.20
CA LEU A 133 -16.39 -3.34 12.48
C LEU A 133 -16.08 -2.03 13.21
N ARG A 134 -16.13 -2.01 14.55
CA ARG A 134 -15.74 -0.83 15.34
C ARG A 134 -14.25 -0.57 15.20
N ALA A 135 -13.42 -1.58 15.44
CA ALA A 135 -11.97 -1.48 15.27
C ALA A 135 -11.59 -0.99 13.86
N ALA A 136 -12.17 -1.56 12.80
CA ALA A 136 -11.89 -1.14 11.43
C ALA A 136 -12.35 0.30 11.13
N LYS A 137 -13.40 0.80 11.81
CA LYS A 137 -13.83 2.20 11.69
C LYS A 137 -12.86 3.14 12.40
N ASP A 138 -12.36 2.74 13.56
CA ASP A 138 -11.41 3.54 14.34
C ASP A 138 -10.05 3.59 13.61
N GLU A 139 -9.52 2.46 13.14
CA GLU A 139 -8.33 2.40 12.28
C GLU A 139 -8.47 3.25 11.01
N ALA A 140 -9.65 3.26 10.39
CA ALA A 140 -9.90 4.09 9.21
C ALA A 140 -9.96 5.60 9.53
N ARG A 141 -10.34 5.98 10.76
CA ARG A 141 -10.28 7.37 11.22
C ARG A 141 -8.84 7.78 11.48
N GLU A 142 -8.10 6.98 12.23
CA GLU A 142 -6.66 7.20 12.50
C GLU A 142 -5.85 7.30 11.20
N ALA A 143 -6.13 6.44 10.22
CA ALA A 143 -5.47 6.49 8.92
C ALA A 143 -5.78 7.77 8.13
N ARG A 144 -6.97 8.37 8.31
CA ARG A 144 -7.31 9.67 7.71
C ARG A 144 -6.58 10.80 8.41
N GLU A 145 -6.60 10.81 9.73
CA GLU A 145 -5.88 11.82 10.53
C GLU A 145 -4.38 11.82 10.24
N ALA A 146 -3.77 10.62 10.15
CA ALA A 146 -2.37 10.47 9.78
C ALA A 146 -2.07 10.98 8.36
N ARG A 147 -3.00 10.78 7.40
CA ARG A 147 -2.87 11.35 6.05
C ARG A 147 -2.97 12.86 6.06
N ASP A 148 -3.92 13.42 6.78
CA ASP A 148 -4.11 14.87 6.88
C ASP A 148 -2.91 15.55 7.58
N GLU A 149 -2.30 14.89 8.57
CA GLU A 149 -1.04 15.33 9.17
C GLU A 149 0.13 15.25 8.20
N ALA A 150 0.28 14.14 7.48
CA ALA A 150 1.33 13.98 6.47
C ALA A 150 1.21 15.04 5.37
N GLU A 151 -0.02 15.33 4.93
CA GLU A 151 -0.29 16.35 3.92
C GLU A 151 0.02 17.76 4.46
N ARG A 152 -0.35 18.07 5.71
CA ARG A 152 0.04 19.34 6.35
C ARG A 152 1.55 19.50 6.43
N ARG A 153 2.29 18.46 6.83
CA ARG A 153 3.75 18.46 6.85
C ARG A 153 4.34 18.64 5.45
N ALA A 154 3.80 17.97 4.45
CA ALA A 154 4.24 18.11 3.07
C ALA A 154 4.03 19.54 2.54
N ARG A 155 2.89 20.18 2.86
CA ARG A 155 2.63 21.59 2.49
C ARG A 155 3.61 22.54 3.16
N MET A 156 3.85 22.40 4.47
CA MET A 156 4.83 23.22 5.18
C MET A 156 6.24 23.06 4.60
N LEU A 157 6.65 21.84 4.28
CA LEU A 157 7.95 21.58 3.65
C LEU A 157 8.03 22.19 2.25
N ALA A 158 6.97 22.08 1.45
CA ALA A 158 6.92 22.67 0.11
C ALA A 158 7.01 24.20 0.16
N GLU A 159 6.33 24.85 1.11
CA GLU A 159 6.45 26.29 1.34
C GLU A 159 7.87 26.66 1.76
N ARG A 160 8.49 25.88 2.64
CA ARG A 160 9.86 26.13 3.08
C ARG A 160 10.88 25.96 1.94
N VAL A 161 10.68 24.98 1.06
CA VAL A 161 11.51 24.79 -0.14
C VAL A 161 11.41 26.02 -1.04
N ARG A 162 10.20 26.50 -1.34
CA ARG A 162 10.00 27.71 -2.14
C ARG A 162 10.63 28.95 -1.52
N GLU A 163 10.54 29.10 -0.21
CA GLU A 163 11.18 30.21 0.50
C GLU A 163 12.72 30.15 0.41
N LEU A 164 13.30 28.95 0.56
CA LEU A 164 14.74 28.75 0.42
C LEU A 164 15.22 28.95 -1.02
N GLU A 165 14.45 28.50 -2.01
CA GLU A 165 14.70 28.75 -3.43
C GLU A 165 14.70 30.26 -3.71
N GLY A 166 13.67 31.00 -3.28
CA GLY A 166 13.63 32.45 -3.46
C GLY A 166 14.77 33.18 -2.75
N ARG A 167 15.19 32.74 -1.57
CA ARG A 167 16.39 33.28 -0.88
C ARG A 167 17.67 32.98 -1.67
N ALA A 168 17.79 31.80 -2.26
CA ALA A 168 18.93 31.43 -3.09
C ALA A 168 18.99 32.26 -4.38
N GLU A 169 17.84 32.49 -5.04
CA GLU A 169 17.73 33.35 -6.22
C GLU A 169 18.11 34.81 -5.92
N MET A 170 17.65 35.34 -4.77
CA MET A 170 18.05 36.68 -4.31
C MET A 170 19.55 36.74 -4.00
N ALA A 171 20.09 35.75 -3.31
CA ALA A 171 21.52 35.68 -3.02
C ALA A 171 22.34 35.62 -4.32
N GLU A 172 21.92 34.82 -5.29
CA GLU A 172 22.57 34.75 -6.60
C GLU A 172 22.51 36.09 -7.34
N THR A 173 21.34 36.75 -7.35
CA THR A 173 21.18 38.05 -8.00
C THR A 173 22.04 39.11 -7.33
N ASN A 174 22.11 39.12 -6.00
CA ASN A 174 22.97 40.00 -5.23
C ASN A 174 24.45 39.76 -5.56
N LEU A 175 24.89 38.49 -5.59
CA LEU A 175 26.27 38.14 -5.95
C LEU A 175 26.61 38.53 -7.39
N ARG A 176 25.71 38.29 -8.36
CA ARG A 176 25.90 38.73 -9.76
C ARG A 176 26.02 40.25 -9.85
N THR A 177 25.24 40.98 -9.08
CA THR A 177 25.27 42.46 -9.03
C THR A 177 26.57 42.95 -8.42
N LEU A 178 27.02 42.36 -7.31
CA LEU A 178 28.31 42.68 -6.69
C LEU A 178 29.48 42.35 -7.61
N LEU A 179 29.44 41.23 -8.35
CA LEU A 179 30.46 40.88 -9.33
C LEU A 179 30.46 41.85 -10.52
N ALA A 180 29.30 42.27 -11.00
CA ALA A 180 29.21 43.28 -12.06
C ALA A 180 29.74 44.64 -11.58
N ALA A 181 29.40 45.04 -10.35
CA ALA A 181 29.92 46.24 -9.72
C ALA A 181 31.44 46.17 -9.52
N ALA A 182 31.98 45.04 -9.05
CA ALA A 182 33.42 44.82 -8.88
C ALA A 182 34.19 44.76 -10.22
N LYS A 183 33.54 44.31 -11.31
CA LYS A 183 34.13 44.37 -12.67
C LYS A 183 34.10 45.79 -13.25
N GLY A 184 33.06 46.57 -12.95
CA GLY A 184 32.92 47.96 -13.42
C GLY A 184 33.69 48.98 -12.57
N ALA A 185 33.92 48.67 -11.29
CA ALA A 185 34.84 49.34 -10.41
C ALA A 185 36.22 48.69 -10.59
N GLY A 186 36.96 49.15 -11.61
CA GLY A 186 38.38 48.83 -11.69
C GLY A 186 39.08 49.10 -10.35
N ARG A 187 40.16 48.35 -10.08
CA ARG A 187 40.97 48.32 -8.84
C ARG A 187 41.43 49.71 -8.32
N ASP A 188 41.19 50.77 -9.07
CA ASP A 188 41.62 52.15 -8.87
C ASP A 188 40.54 53.09 -8.30
N ARG A 189 39.34 52.61 -7.90
CA ARG A 189 38.22 53.48 -7.46
C ARG A 189 37.97 53.59 -5.95
N VAL A 190 38.57 52.74 -5.12
CA VAL A 190 38.45 52.89 -3.67
C VAL A 190 39.56 53.83 -3.22
N GLY A 191 39.22 55.08 -2.92
CA GLY A 191 40.18 56.04 -2.37
C GLY A 191 40.71 55.56 -1.02
N ASP A 192 41.95 55.93 -0.68
CA ASP A 192 42.63 55.48 0.55
C ASP A 192 41.79 55.70 1.83
N THR A 193 40.95 56.75 1.85
CA THR A 193 40.04 57.06 2.96
C THR A 193 38.87 56.07 3.10
N GLU A 194 38.30 55.60 1.98
CA GLU A 194 37.25 54.57 2.00
C GLU A 194 37.85 53.20 2.35
N MET A 195 39.09 52.94 1.92
CA MET A 195 39.83 51.72 2.27
C MET A 195 40.11 51.66 3.78
N GLU A 196 40.56 52.75 4.40
CA GLU A 196 40.76 52.82 5.86
C GLU A 196 39.45 52.65 6.65
N ALA A 197 38.35 53.22 6.16
CA ALA A 197 37.04 53.05 6.79
C ALA A 197 36.55 51.60 6.74
N ILE A 198 36.74 50.90 5.61
CA ILE A 198 36.38 49.49 5.46
C ILE A 198 37.23 48.60 6.38
N LEU A 199 38.53 48.86 6.48
CA LEU A 199 39.44 48.10 7.35
C LEU A 199 39.13 48.30 8.84
N SER A 200 38.73 49.50 9.24
CA SER A 200 38.24 49.79 10.60
C SER A 200 37.02 48.96 10.97
N VAL A 201 36.04 48.86 10.07
CA VAL A 201 34.81 48.08 10.30
C VAL A 201 35.09 46.58 10.34
N LEU A 202 35.97 46.07 9.48
CA LEU A 202 36.34 44.65 9.49
C LEU A 202 37.07 44.27 10.78
N LYS A 203 37.99 45.12 11.24
CA LYS A 203 38.67 44.97 12.53
C LYS A 203 37.71 45.04 13.72
N GLY A 204 36.67 45.88 13.64
CA GLY A 204 35.59 45.93 14.63
C GLY A 204 34.67 44.71 14.61
N ALA A 205 34.40 44.15 13.42
CA ALA A 205 33.58 42.96 13.24
C ALA A 205 34.29 41.68 13.74
N GLU A 206 35.60 41.58 13.55
CA GLU A 206 36.42 40.50 14.15
C GLU A 206 36.40 40.54 15.68
N ALA A 207 36.48 41.74 16.28
CA ALA A 207 36.34 41.92 17.72
C ALA A 207 34.93 41.52 18.22
N HIS A 208 33.89 41.84 17.45
CA HIS A 208 32.51 41.47 17.80
C HIS A 208 32.22 39.97 17.63
N ARG A 209 32.88 39.31 16.67
CA ARG A 209 32.83 37.86 16.45
C ARG A 209 33.60 37.07 17.52
N ALA A 210 34.74 37.61 17.97
CA ALA A 210 35.47 37.05 19.11
C ALA A 210 34.68 37.16 20.43
N ALA A 211 33.86 38.21 20.59
CA ALA A 211 32.99 38.40 21.75
C ALA A 211 31.69 37.57 21.73
N SER A 212 31.34 36.94 20.60
CA SER A 212 30.11 36.15 20.43
C SER A 212 30.36 34.65 20.17
N ALA A 213 31.59 34.18 20.38
CA ALA A 213 31.86 32.75 20.49
C ALA A 213 31.24 32.22 21.80
N PRO A 214 30.37 31.19 21.74
CA PRO A 214 29.79 30.59 22.95
C PRO A 214 30.90 29.90 23.74
N GLY A 215 30.95 30.15 25.04
CA GLY A 215 31.86 29.47 25.95
C GLY A 215 31.68 27.95 25.85
N GLU A 216 32.80 27.25 25.66
CA GLU A 216 32.88 25.80 25.78
C GLU A 216 32.39 25.39 27.17
N GLU A 217 31.20 24.79 27.25
CA GLU A 217 30.83 23.98 28.41
C GLU A 217 31.72 22.73 28.40
N PRO A 218 32.42 22.41 29.50
CA PRO A 218 33.27 21.25 29.55
C PRO A 218 32.42 19.98 29.51
N HIS A 219 32.60 19.20 28.44
CA HIS A 219 32.20 17.80 28.39
C HIS A 219 32.81 17.06 29.59
N ALA A 220 31.98 16.77 30.60
CA ALA A 220 32.35 15.87 31.68
C ALA A 220 32.52 14.46 31.11
N ALA A 221 33.77 14.02 31.16
CA ALA A 221 34.24 12.71 30.75
C ALA A 221 33.61 11.59 31.55
N GLU A 222 33.49 10.45 30.87
CA GLU A 222 33.27 9.12 31.37
C GLU A 222 34.08 8.82 32.65
N GLY A 223 33.38 8.38 33.69
CA GLY A 223 33.95 7.73 34.87
C GLY A 223 33.47 6.28 34.91
N SER A 224 34.32 5.39 34.42
CA SER A 224 34.24 3.94 34.58
C SER A 224 34.35 3.48 36.03
N ALA A 225 33.68 2.35 36.34
CA ALA A 225 34.02 1.34 37.35
C ALA A 225 33.76 1.74 38.84
N ASP A 226 33.34 0.87 39.77
CA ASP A 226 33.37 -0.59 39.83
C ASP A 226 32.52 -1.07 41.06
N PRO A 227 32.62 -2.30 41.62
CA PRO A 227 31.46 -3.11 42.04
C PRO A 227 31.36 -3.30 43.57
N SER A 228 30.20 -3.79 44.04
CA SER A 228 29.98 -4.76 45.15
C SER A 228 28.54 -4.70 45.63
#